data_AF-A0A6N9B4U2-F1
#
_entry.id   AF-A0A6N9B4U2-F1
#
_cell.length_a   1.000
_cell.length_b   1.000
_cell.length_c   1.000
_cell.angle_alpha   90.00
_cell.angle_beta   90.00
_cell.angle_gamma   90.00
#
_symmetry.space_group_name_H-M   'P 1'
#
loop_
_entity.id
_entity.type
_entity.pdbx_description
1 polymer ?
#
loop_
_entity_poly.entity_id
_entity_poly.type
_entity_poly.pdbx_seq_one_letter_code
_entity_poly.pdbx_strand_id
1 'polypeptide(L)'
;MLMLLQLLLIIIYNCNMYICICNAVTESEIVSSVQNGNENLDSVSVNLGVGMYCGSCVQVAKALIEVAKGDEHKRSRTQLAHSLTD
;
A
#
# COMPACT_ATOMS: atom_id res chain seq x y z
N MET A 1 3.44 -33.02 -7.63
CA MET A 1 2.50 -32.75 -6.52
C MET A 1 3.02 -31.66 -5.57
N LEU A 2 4.22 -31.78 -4.98
CA LEU A 2 4.82 -30.70 -4.15
C LEU A 2 4.98 -29.36 -4.89
N MET A 3 5.43 -29.37 -6.16
CA MET A 3 5.55 -28.13 -6.95
C MET A 3 4.20 -27.44 -7.21
N LEU A 4 3.13 -28.22 -7.40
CA LEU A 4 1.79 -27.68 -7.60
C LEU A 4 1.24 -27.06 -6.30
N LEU A 5 1.51 -27.71 -5.16
CA LEU A 5 1.17 -27.17 -3.84
C LEU A 5 1.97 -25.89 -3.53
N GLN A 6 3.27 -25.85 -3.83
CA GLN A 6 4.08 -24.65 -3.67
C GLN A 6 3.59 -23.50 -4.56
N LEU A 7 3.21 -23.76 -5.82
CA LEU A 7 2.64 -22.74 -6.70
C LEU A 7 1.30 -22.20 -6.17
N LEU A 8 0.43 -23.09 -5.67
CA LEU A 8 -0.84 -22.69 -5.05
C LEU A 8 -0.62 -21.85 -3.79
N LEU A 9 0.31 -22.24 -2.91
CA LEU A 9 0.64 -21.46 -1.72
C LEU A 9 1.21 -20.09 -2.12
N ILE A 10 2.11 -20.00 -3.10
CA ILE A 10 2.65 -18.71 -3.58
C ILE A 10 1.53 -17.80 -4.08
N ILE A 11 0.58 -18.31 -4.87
CA ILE A 11 -0.56 -17.52 -5.38
C ILE A 11 -1.47 -17.06 -4.24
N ILE A 12 -1.71 -17.91 -3.24
CA ILE A 12 -2.56 -17.60 -2.08
C ILE A 12 -1.86 -16.62 -1.12
N TYR A 13 -0.53 -16.66 -0.98
CA TYR A 13 0.23 -15.81 -0.06
C TYR A 13 0.70 -14.47 -0.67
N ASN A 14 0.54 -14.26 -1.98
CA ASN A 14 0.84 -12.98 -2.64
C ASN A 14 -0.43 -12.17 -2.90
N CYS A 15 -1.15 -11.80 -1.84
CA CYS A 15 -2.37 -10.96 -1.90
C CYS A 15 -2.07 -9.47 -2.20
N ASN A 16 -1.27 -9.20 -3.23
CA ASN A 16 -1.19 -7.85 -3.80
C ASN A 16 -2.47 -7.59 -4.62
N MET A 17 -3.45 -6.92 -4.00
CA MET A 17 -4.69 -6.57 -4.68
C MET A 17 -4.47 -5.39 -5.62
N TYR A 18 -5.07 -5.43 -6.82
CA TYR A 18 -5.12 -4.26 -7.70
C TYR A 18 -6.16 -3.25 -7.20
N ILE A 19 -5.70 -2.02 -6.97
CA ILE A 19 -6.56 -0.89 -6.63
C ILE A 19 -6.99 -0.13 -7.89
N CYS A 20 -6.10 0.01 -8.88
CA CYS A 20 -6.39 0.67 -10.14
C CYS A 20 -6.20 -0.28 -11.33
N ILE A 21 -7.28 -0.59 -12.05
CA ILE A 21 -7.21 -1.46 -13.24
C ILE A 21 -6.70 -0.70 -14.46
N CYS A 22 -7.02 0.58 -14.61
CA CYS A 22 -6.61 1.38 -15.78
C CYS A 22 -5.08 1.44 -15.93
N ASN A 23 -4.36 1.56 -14.81
CA ASN A 23 -2.90 1.66 -14.77
C ASN A 23 -2.24 0.49 -14.06
N ALA A 24 -2.98 -0.60 -13.82
CA ALA A 24 -2.49 -1.79 -13.14
C ALA A 24 -1.75 -1.51 -11.81
N VAL A 25 -2.28 -0.59 -10.99
CA VAL A 25 -1.68 -0.21 -9.70
C VAL A 25 -2.21 -1.10 -8.58
N THR A 26 -1.30 -1.68 -7.82
CA THR A 26 -1.55 -2.55 -6.67
C THR A 26 -1.55 -1.78 -5.34
N GLU A 27 -2.11 -2.42 -4.31
CA GLU A 27 -2.07 -1.94 -2.93
C GLU A 27 -0.63 -1.71 -2.45
N SER A 28 0.28 -2.65 -2.69
CA SER A 28 1.67 -2.54 -2.23
C SER A 28 2.43 -1.41 -2.93
N GLU A 29 2.15 -1.12 -4.20
CA GLU A 29 2.72 0.04 -4.88
C GLU A 29 2.25 1.35 -4.25
N ILE A 30 0.95 1.46 -3.90
CA ILE A 30 0.42 2.64 -3.19
C ILE A 30 1.08 2.77 -1.81
N VAL A 31 1.14 1.69 -1.04
CA VAL A 31 1.78 1.68 0.29
C VAL A 31 3.27 2.05 0.19
N SER A 32 3.99 1.50 -0.78
CA SER A 32 5.40 1.83 -1.01
C SER A 32 5.57 3.30 -1.41
N SER A 33 4.69 3.84 -2.25
CA SER A 33 4.68 5.25 -2.63
C SER A 33 4.48 6.17 -1.42
N VAL A 34 3.57 5.82 -0.51
CA VAL A 34 3.35 6.55 0.75
C VAL A 34 4.59 6.49 1.66
N GLN A 35 5.20 5.31 1.81
CA GLN A 35 6.45 5.15 2.59
C GLN A 35 7.63 5.95 2.01
N ASN A 36 7.60 6.27 0.72
CA ASN A 36 8.56 7.14 0.05
C ASN A 36 8.21 8.64 0.18
N GLY A 37 7.22 9.01 1.01
CA GLY A 37 6.85 10.39 1.31
C GLY A 37 5.71 10.97 0.46
N ASN A 38 5.02 10.16 -0.36
CA ASN A 38 3.85 10.62 -1.11
C ASN A 38 2.60 10.59 -0.22
N GLU A 39 2.36 11.68 0.50
CA GLU A 39 1.32 11.77 1.52
C GLU A 39 -0.07 12.20 1.01
N ASN A 40 -0.36 12.20 -0.28
CA ASN A 40 -1.73 12.49 -0.73
C ASN A 40 -2.03 11.83 -2.07
N LEU A 41 -3.31 11.83 -2.43
CA LEU A 41 -3.73 11.24 -3.69
C LEU A 41 -3.01 11.90 -4.87
N ASP A 42 -2.83 13.22 -4.88
CA ASP A 42 -2.19 13.90 -6.00
C ASP A 42 -0.74 13.44 -6.19
N SER A 43 0.05 13.40 -5.10
CA SER A 43 1.45 12.91 -5.15
C SER A 43 1.53 11.44 -5.56
N VAL A 44 0.64 10.59 -5.03
CA VAL A 44 0.60 9.17 -5.40
C VAL A 44 0.12 8.98 -6.83
N SER A 45 -0.80 9.80 -7.32
CA SER A 45 -1.32 9.78 -8.69
C SER A 45 -0.25 10.22 -9.68
N VAL A 46 0.53 11.25 -9.37
CA VAL A 46 1.67 11.67 -10.21
C VAL A 46 2.70 10.56 -10.34
N ASN A 47 2.95 9.81 -9.26
CA ASN A 47 3.93 8.72 -9.23
C ASN A 47 3.41 7.45 -9.96
N LEU A 48 2.18 7.02 -9.68
CA LEU A 48 1.66 5.71 -10.10
C LEU A 48 0.56 5.77 -11.17
N GLY A 49 0.06 6.95 -11.51
CA GLY A 49 -1.10 7.14 -12.39
C GLY A 49 -2.45 6.77 -11.76
N VAL A 50 -2.51 6.36 -10.49
CA VAL A 50 -3.79 5.99 -9.84
C VAL A 50 -4.82 7.11 -9.96
N GLY A 51 -6.08 6.78 -10.25
CA GLY A 51 -7.17 7.76 -10.32
C GLY A 51 -7.22 8.66 -11.57
N MET A 52 -6.25 8.60 -12.48
CA MET A 52 -6.16 9.55 -13.62
C MET A 52 -7.12 9.28 -14.80
N TYR A 53 -7.72 8.10 -14.90
CA TYR A 53 -8.57 7.72 -16.04
C TYR A 53 -10.06 7.68 -15.70
N CYS A 54 -10.58 6.55 -15.22
CA CYS A 54 -12.02 6.39 -14.95
C CYS A 54 -12.45 6.91 -13.57
N GLY A 55 -11.50 7.19 -12.67
CA GLY A 55 -11.77 7.68 -11.31
C GLY A 55 -12.37 6.66 -10.32
N SER A 56 -12.79 5.46 -10.74
CA SER A 56 -13.49 4.51 -9.86
C SER A 56 -12.70 4.04 -8.64
N CYS A 57 -11.37 4.07 -8.72
CA CYS A 57 -10.47 3.69 -7.63
C CYS A 57 -10.19 4.81 -6.62
N VAL A 58 -10.58 6.06 -6.90
CA VAL A 58 -10.14 7.26 -6.14
C VAL A 58 -10.49 7.17 -4.66
N GLN A 59 -11.72 6.78 -4.33
CA GLN A 59 -12.16 6.72 -2.92
C GLN A 59 -11.39 5.63 -2.14
N VAL A 60 -11.19 4.47 -2.77
CA VAL A 60 -10.44 3.36 -2.18
C VAL A 60 -8.97 3.72 -2.01
N ALA A 61 -8.36 4.33 -3.04
CA ALA A 61 -6.98 4.79 -2.99
C ALA A 61 -6.75 5.82 -1.88
N LYS A 62 -7.66 6.78 -1.69
CA LYS A 62 -7.60 7.74 -0.59
C LYS A 62 -7.66 7.06 0.77
N ALA A 63 -8.60 6.12 0.97
CA ALA A 63 -8.72 5.40 2.23
C ALA A 63 -7.45 4.60 2.55
N LEU A 64 -6.87 3.94 1.55
CA LEU A 64 -5.61 3.20 1.70
C LEU A 64 -4.43 4.11 2.05
N ILE A 65 -4.33 5.28 1.43
CA ILE A 65 -3.29 6.28 1.73
C ILE A 65 -3.38 6.71 3.20
N GLU A 66 -4.59 6.98 3.71
CA GLU A 66 -4.77 7.38 5.11
C GLU A 66 -4.42 6.26 6.11
N VAL A 67 -4.78 5.02 5.79
CA VAL A 67 -4.39 3.86 6.61
C VAL A 67 -2.86 3.71 6.63
N ALA A 68 -2.21 3.78 5.46
CA ALA A 68 -0.76 3.63 5.34
C ALA A 68 0.03 4.69 6.12
N LYS A 69 -0.45 5.95 6.15
CA LYS A 69 0.13 7.01 6.98
C LYS A 69 -0.04 6.79 8.47
N GLY A 70 -1.22 6.29 8.89
CA GLY A 70 -1.54 6.04 10.29
C GLY A 70 -0.59 5.03 10.95
N ASP A 71 -0.06 4.10 10.17
CA ASP A 71 0.91 3.09 10.62
C ASP A 71 2.32 3.66 10.82
N GLU A 72 2.75 4.63 10.01
CA GLU A 72 4.02 5.33 10.20
C GLU A 72 4.04 6.07 11.54
N HIS A 73 2.95 6.77 11.85
CA HIS A 73 2.83 7.55 13.08
C HIS A 73 2.83 6.68 14.36
N LYS A 74 2.45 5.40 14.25
CA LYS A 74 2.57 4.43 15.35
C LYS A 74 3.99 3.89 15.51
N ARG A 75 4.72 3.61 14.41
CA ARG A 75 6.11 3.13 14.49
C ARG A 75 7.03 4.12 15.21
N SER A 76 6.92 5.41 14.91
CA SER A 76 7.72 6.45 15.60
C SER A 76 7.35 6.60 17.09
N ARG A 77 6.08 6.38 17.47
CA ARG A 77 5.66 6.43 18.88
C ARG A 77 6.06 5.18 19.67
N THR A 78 6.06 4.01 19.03
CA THR A 78 6.54 2.77 19.66
C THR A 78 8.08 2.75 19.78
N GLN A 79 8.81 3.37 18.84
CA GLN A 79 10.26 3.57 18.97
C GLN A 79 10.63 4.50 20.13
N LEU A 80 9.81 5.52 20.44
CA LEU A 80 9.99 6.33 21.67
C LEU A 80 9.68 5.56 22.96
N ALA A 81 8.77 4.56 22.92
CA ALA A 81 8.44 3.76 24.09
C ALA A 81 9.54 2.77 24.49
N HIS A 82 10.39 2.30 23.55
CA HIS A 82 11.55 1.45 23.85
C HIS A 82 12.71 2.23 24.49
N SER A 83 12.77 3.56 24.36
CA SER A 83 13.82 4.39 24.97
C SER A 83 13.53 4.83 26.42
N LEU A 84 12.41 4.41 27.01
CA LEU A 84 12.00 4.76 28.38
C LEU A 84 11.95 3.57 29.34
N THR A 85 12.40 2.39 28.90
CA THR A 85 12.53 1.18 29.73
C THR A 85 14.00 0.79 30.01
N ASP A 86 14.94 1.65 29.64
CA ASP A 86 16.36 1.58 30.04
C ASP A 86 16.70 2.73 31.01
#